data_AF-A0A452YC46-F1
#
_entry.id   AF-A0A452YC46-F1
#
_cell.length_a   1.000
_cell.length_b   1.000
_cell.length_c   1.000
_cell.angle_alpha   90.00
_cell.angle_beta   90.00
_cell.angle_gamma   90.00
#
_symmetry.space_group_name_H-M   'P 1'
#
loop_
_entity.id
_entity.type
_entity.pdbx_description
1 polymer ?
#
loop_
_entity_poly.entity_id
_entity_poly.type
_entity_poly.pdbx_seq_one_letter_code
_entity_poly.pdbx_strand_id
1 'polypeptide(L)'
;LFLDATQVSYRFLELEPRVFCEQWDWSCFLDLVNGTTDYRLVDDSLHSVVLDLRWCAIQILVVVFKASDMGNASFGLGADDAFTCLLRWKEFCTDTSLEKASLYLQTEEGNSNIDLTSLADTLLDWSEVTTGKEYNIGCNICPFVLTATMRKSHEVALMAVSQRWPVLLYGPVGAGKTALINELAQNRGNRVLFIHMDEQMDGRTLVGSYVCTEKPGEFKWAPGSLTQAIVKGFWIVFEDIDKAPTDVQSILLPLLEGSSSFSIGHAEAVEVADGFRLFATVTTSKHDFSHALEGRLTYSGLWRKVMLGEPNREDMVNIVNGCYPSLDTISSKLIGR
;
A
#
# COMPACT_ATOMS: atom_id res chain seq x y z
N LEU A 1 10.50 24.47 20.02
CA LEU A 1 9.11 24.22 20.46
C LEU A 1 8.09 24.62 19.39
N PHE A 2 7.85 25.91 19.12
CA PHE A 2 6.86 26.31 18.08
C PHE A 2 7.27 25.94 16.65
N LEU A 3 8.56 26.07 16.31
CA LEU A 3 9.08 25.63 15.03
C LEU A 3 8.90 24.12 14.85
N ASP A 4 9.36 23.31 15.82
CA ASP A 4 9.24 21.85 15.76
C ASP A 4 7.79 21.39 15.62
N ALA A 5 6.86 21.99 16.37
CA ALA A 5 5.44 21.69 16.26
C ALA A 5 4.87 22.01 14.87
N THR A 6 5.26 23.15 14.29
CA THR A 6 4.83 23.58 12.95
C THR A 6 5.41 22.67 11.86
N GLN A 7 6.70 22.33 11.98
CA GLN A 7 7.40 21.39 11.11
C GLN A 7 6.75 20.00 11.16
N VAL A 8 6.47 19.47 12.34
CA VAL A 8 5.78 18.18 12.50
C VAL A 8 4.36 18.24 11.92
N SER A 9 3.64 19.35 12.12
CA SER A 9 2.29 19.53 11.57
C SER A 9 2.29 19.55 10.04
N TYR A 10 3.24 20.27 9.44
CA TYR A 10 3.43 20.28 7.98
C TYR A 10 3.76 18.88 7.45
N ARG A 11 4.56 18.11 8.19
CA ARG A 11 4.88 16.73 7.81
C ARG A 11 3.67 15.80 7.84
N PHE A 12 2.82 15.90 8.87
CA PHE A 12 1.59 15.11 8.93
C PHE A 12 0.69 15.42 7.74
N LEU A 13 0.61 16.71 7.39
CA LEU A 13 -0.13 17.17 6.23
C LEU A 13 0.48 16.66 4.90
N GLU A 14 1.81 16.59 4.75
CA GLU A 14 2.45 15.97 3.57
C GLU A 14 2.22 14.45 3.50
N LEU A 15 2.14 13.76 4.64
CA LEU A 15 1.95 12.31 4.70
C LEU A 15 0.54 11.90 4.29
N GLU A 16 -0.48 12.53 4.87
CA GLU A 16 -1.90 12.23 4.58
C GLU A 16 -2.72 13.53 4.51
N PRO A 17 -2.59 14.33 3.43
CA PRO A 17 -3.23 15.65 3.35
C PRO A 17 -4.74 15.60 3.57
N ARG A 18 -5.39 14.52 3.11
CA ARG A 18 -6.85 14.36 3.17
C ARG A 18 -7.37 14.23 4.59
N VAL A 19 -6.70 13.40 5.38
CA VAL A 19 -7.10 13.12 6.77
C VAL A 19 -6.86 14.37 7.62
N PHE A 20 -5.68 14.96 7.50
CA PHE A 20 -5.27 16.06 8.37
C PHE A 20 -5.93 17.40 8.02
N CYS A 21 -6.32 17.63 6.76
CA CYS A 21 -7.13 18.79 6.38
C CYS A 21 -8.52 18.82 7.07
N GLU A 22 -9.12 17.66 7.33
CA GLU A 22 -10.47 17.57 7.93
C GLU A 22 -10.44 17.47 9.47
N GLN A 23 -9.39 16.88 10.03
CA GLN A 23 -9.32 16.57 11.45
C GLN A 23 -8.81 17.73 12.32
N TRP A 24 -8.04 18.67 11.75
CA TRP A 24 -7.34 19.71 12.52
C TRP A 24 -7.78 21.13 12.13
N ASP A 25 -7.75 22.03 13.12
CA ASP A 25 -7.98 23.46 12.89
C ASP A 25 -6.68 24.16 12.48
N TRP A 26 -6.61 24.53 11.20
CA TRP A 26 -5.45 25.17 10.60
C TRP A 26 -5.48 26.71 10.67
N SER A 27 -6.56 27.30 11.22
CA SER A 27 -6.72 28.76 11.30
C SER A 27 -5.61 29.43 12.12
N CYS A 28 -5.06 28.74 13.12
CA CYS A 28 -3.95 29.24 13.94
C CYS A 28 -2.68 29.54 13.12
N PHE A 29 -2.46 28.88 11.99
CA PHE A 29 -1.32 29.16 11.10
C PHE A 29 -1.55 30.41 10.24
N LEU A 30 -2.80 30.78 9.97
CA LEU A 30 -3.14 32.05 9.31
C LEU A 30 -2.76 33.23 10.22
N ASP A 31 -3.12 33.14 11.50
CA ASP A 31 -2.76 34.14 12.51
C ASP A 31 -1.25 34.22 12.72
N LEU A 32 -0.56 33.07 12.67
CA LEU A 32 0.90 33.00 12.76
C LEU A 32 1.59 33.70 11.58
N VAL A 33 1.11 33.50 10.35
CA VAL A 33 1.65 34.16 9.15
C VAL A 33 1.40 35.67 9.22
N ASN A 34 0.23 36.10 9.72
CA ASN A 34 -0.08 37.52 9.89
C ASN A 34 0.78 38.18 10.99
N GLY A 35 0.96 37.51 12.12
CA GLY A 35 1.78 38.01 13.24
C GLY A 35 3.28 38.09 12.92
N THR A 36 3.80 37.23 12.04
CA THR A 36 5.23 37.20 11.68
C THR A 36 5.66 38.30 10.70
N THR A 37 4.75 39.18 10.26
CA THR A 37 5.05 40.30 9.35
C THR A 37 5.86 41.43 10.01
N ASP A 38 5.75 41.61 11.33
CA ASP A 38 6.37 42.71 12.09
C ASP A 38 7.78 42.41 12.65
N TYR A 39 8.24 41.16 12.60
CA TYR A 39 9.47 40.72 13.29
C TYR A 39 10.79 41.03 12.55
N ARG A 40 10.79 41.93 11.56
CA ARG A 40 12.00 42.39 10.84
C ARG A 40 13.01 43.16 11.72
N LEU A 41 12.78 43.24 13.03
CA LEU A 41 13.57 44.02 14.00
C LEU A 41 14.20 43.18 15.12
N VAL A 42 14.25 41.84 15.00
CA VAL A 42 14.81 40.94 16.03
C VAL A 42 16.21 40.44 15.66
N ASP A 43 17.06 40.27 16.69
CA ASP A 43 18.42 39.70 16.69
C ASP A 43 18.70 38.67 15.57
N ASP A 44 19.86 38.83 14.91
CA ASP A 44 20.31 38.01 13.76
C ASP A 44 20.25 36.49 14.02
N SER A 45 20.35 36.04 15.27
CA SER A 45 20.34 34.61 15.63
C SER A 45 18.96 33.94 15.54
N LEU A 46 17.86 34.70 15.66
CA LEU A 46 16.50 34.14 15.60
C LEU A 46 15.85 34.33 14.23
N HIS A 47 16.52 35.05 13.32
CA HIS A 47 16.00 35.36 12.00
C HIS A 47 15.71 34.10 11.17
N SER A 48 16.61 33.10 11.19
CA SER A 48 16.42 31.82 10.49
C SER A 48 15.22 31.03 11.01
N VAL A 49 15.06 30.95 12.33
CA VAL A 49 13.97 30.21 12.99
C VAL A 49 12.60 30.81 12.66
N VAL A 50 12.50 32.14 12.65
CA VAL A 50 11.25 32.86 12.32
C VAL A 50 10.92 32.70 10.83
N LEU A 51 11.93 32.74 9.95
CA LEU A 51 11.75 32.48 8.52
C LEU A 51 11.28 31.04 8.27
N ASP A 52 11.91 30.05 8.91
CA ASP A 52 11.55 28.63 8.75
C ASP A 52 10.12 28.38 9.29
N LEU A 53 9.75 29.01 10.41
CA LEU A 53 8.41 28.93 10.99
C LEU A 53 7.35 29.49 10.04
N ARG A 54 7.60 30.68 9.50
CA ARG A 54 6.71 31.35 8.54
C ARG A 54 6.61 30.57 7.25
N TRP A 55 7.72 30.03 6.74
CA TRP A 55 7.75 29.21 5.54
C TRP A 55 6.89 27.95 5.72
N CYS A 56 7.08 27.20 6.81
CA CYS A 56 6.28 26.00 7.09
C CYS A 56 4.78 26.33 7.21
N ALA A 57 4.44 27.43 7.90
CA ALA A 57 3.04 27.87 8.03
C ALA A 57 2.42 28.23 6.67
N ILE A 58 3.16 28.90 5.78
CA ILE A 58 2.70 29.18 4.42
C ILE A 58 2.49 27.88 3.64
N GLN A 59 3.41 26.91 3.72
CA GLN A 59 3.26 25.63 3.02
C GLN A 59 2.04 24.84 3.52
N ILE A 60 1.80 24.81 4.83
CA ILE A 60 0.58 24.23 5.42
C ILE A 60 -0.66 24.86 4.77
N LEU A 61 -0.74 26.20 4.73
CA LEU A 61 -1.89 26.89 4.17
C LEU A 61 -2.06 26.65 2.66
N VAL A 62 -0.96 26.55 1.91
CA VAL A 62 -0.99 26.21 0.48
C VAL A 62 -1.63 24.83 0.27
N VAL A 63 -1.24 23.84 1.06
CA VAL A 63 -1.79 22.47 0.98
C VAL A 63 -3.26 22.44 1.43
N VAL A 64 -3.60 23.11 2.54
CA VAL A 64 -4.98 23.15 3.08
C VAL A 64 -5.94 23.86 2.10
N PHE A 65 -5.55 25.01 1.55
CA PHE A 65 -6.40 25.77 0.62
C PHE A 65 -6.36 25.27 -0.83
N LYS A 66 -5.58 24.21 -1.13
CA LYS A 66 -5.33 23.74 -2.49
C LYS A 66 -4.87 24.88 -3.43
N ALA A 67 -4.09 25.82 -2.90
CA ALA A 67 -3.61 26.96 -3.67
C ALA A 67 -2.45 26.54 -4.60
N SER A 68 -2.35 27.16 -5.77
CA SER A 68 -1.20 26.95 -6.67
C SER A 68 0.07 27.63 -6.15
N ASP A 69 1.23 27.25 -6.69
CA ASP A 69 2.61 27.68 -6.34
C ASP A 69 2.84 29.21 -6.16
N MET A 70 1.86 30.05 -6.47
CA MET A 70 1.87 31.50 -6.21
C MET A 70 1.67 31.88 -4.73
N GLY A 71 1.42 30.93 -3.83
CA GLY A 71 1.22 31.21 -2.39
C GLY A 71 2.38 31.97 -1.74
N ASN A 72 3.63 31.62 -2.06
CA ASN A 72 4.81 32.20 -1.40
C ASN A 72 4.97 33.72 -1.67
N ALA A 73 4.70 34.16 -2.90
CA ALA A 73 4.73 35.58 -3.25
C ALA A 73 3.57 36.37 -2.63
N SER A 74 2.42 35.71 -2.45
CA SER A 74 1.21 36.30 -1.88
C SER A 74 1.37 36.63 -0.39
N PHE A 75 2.17 35.84 0.33
CA PHE A 75 2.44 36.03 1.76
C PHE A 75 3.76 36.75 2.05
N GLY A 76 4.41 37.34 1.03
CA GLY A 76 5.54 38.27 1.20
C GLY A 76 6.87 37.65 1.63
N LEU A 77 7.11 36.37 1.34
CA LEU A 77 8.40 35.71 1.54
C LEU A 77 9.25 35.84 0.25
N GLY A 78 10.51 36.29 0.35
CA GLY A 78 11.41 36.36 -0.80
C GLY A 78 11.74 34.97 -1.35
N ALA A 79 11.98 34.86 -2.66
CA ALA A 79 12.29 33.57 -3.30
C ALA A 79 13.57 32.92 -2.74
N ASP A 80 14.59 33.73 -2.43
CA ASP A 80 15.87 33.26 -1.90
C ASP A 80 15.74 32.74 -0.45
N ASP A 81 14.94 33.42 0.38
CA ASP A 81 14.64 33.00 1.75
C ASP A 81 13.81 31.71 1.73
N ALA A 82 12.81 31.63 0.85
CA ALA A 82 11.98 30.44 0.68
C ALA A 82 12.79 29.20 0.30
N PHE A 83 13.73 29.37 -0.65
CA PHE A 83 14.62 28.30 -1.08
C PHE A 83 15.54 27.83 0.05
N THR A 84 16.05 28.76 0.86
CA THR A 84 16.89 28.44 2.01
C THR A 84 16.12 27.67 3.09
N CYS A 85 14.87 28.06 3.38
CA CYS A 85 13.99 27.34 4.30
C CYS A 85 13.68 25.92 3.80
N LEU A 86 13.43 25.76 2.48
CA LEU A 86 13.19 24.47 1.85
C LEU A 86 14.38 23.50 2.01
N LEU A 87 15.61 23.99 1.88
CA LEU A 87 16.80 23.16 2.09
C LEU A 87 16.90 22.66 3.53
N ARG A 88 16.70 23.54 4.53
CA ARG A 88 16.70 23.15 5.95
C ARG A 88 15.56 22.21 6.30
N TRP A 89 14.39 22.40 5.70
CA TRP A 89 13.27 21.47 5.83
C TRP A 89 13.62 20.07 5.33
N LYS A 90 14.30 19.96 4.18
CA LYS A 90 14.75 18.67 3.64
C LYS A 90 15.75 17.99 4.58
N GLU A 91 16.68 18.72 5.18
CA GLU A 91 17.61 18.19 6.19
C GLU A 91 16.86 17.68 7.44
N PHE A 92 15.91 18.45 7.96
CA PHE A 92 15.06 18.03 9.07
C PHE A 92 14.31 16.73 8.78
N CYS A 93 13.73 16.60 7.57
CA CYS A 93 13.03 15.40 7.15
C CYS A 93 13.94 14.16 7.04
N THR A 94 15.21 14.34 6.65
CA THR A 94 16.18 13.24 6.57
C THR A 94 16.56 12.68 7.94
N ASP A 95 16.74 13.53 8.95
CA ASP A 95 17.08 13.09 10.32
C ASP A 95 15.98 12.23 10.94
N THR A 96 14.70 12.58 10.75
CA THR A 96 13.59 11.77 11.27
C THR A 96 13.26 10.52 10.43
N SER A 97 13.85 10.38 9.23
CA SER A 97 13.69 9.18 8.40
C SER A 97 14.49 8.00 8.96
N LEU A 98 15.66 8.28 9.55
CA LEU A 98 16.51 7.33 10.26
C LEU A 98 15.86 6.82 11.56
N GLU A 99 15.09 7.66 12.25
CA GLU A 99 14.33 7.26 13.45
C GLU A 99 13.20 6.27 13.12
N LYS A 100 12.48 6.47 12.01
CA LYS A 100 11.45 5.51 11.56
C LYS A 100 12.07 4.15 11.22
N ALA A 101 13.24 4.12 10.57
CA ALA A 101 13.98 2.89 10.31
C ALA A 101 14.41 2.19 11.61
N SER A 102 14.76 2.95 12.65
CA SER A 102 15.14 2.41 13.97
C SER A 102 13.95 1.81 14.72
N LEU A 103 12.74 2.38 14.59
CA LEU A 103 11.53 1.82 15.22
C LEU A 103 11.17 0.43 14.65
N TYR A 104 11.49 0.15 13.39
CA TYR A 104 11.32 -1.18 12.78
C TYR A 104 12.42 -2.17 13.18
N LEU A 105 13.60 -1.70 13.59
CA LEU A 105 14.68 -2.55 14.09
C LEU A 105 14.52 -2.87 15.58
N GLN A 106 13.76 -2.07 16.34
CA GLN A 106 13.58 -2.23 17.79
C GLN A 106 12.50 -3.25 18.21
N THR A 107 11.84 -3.94 17.28
CA THR A 107 10.96 -5.08 17.64
C THR A 107 11.72 -6.36 18.00
N GLU A 108 13.05 -6.39 17.88
CA GLU A 108 13.87 -7.45 18.47
C GLU A 108 14.53 -6.96 19.77
N GLU A 109 13.82 -7.16 20.88
CA GLU A 109 14.29 -7.43 22.25
C GLU A 109 13.31 -6.85 23.28
N GLY A 110 12.23 -7.59 23.53
CA GLY A 110 11.24 -7.20 24.53
C GLY A 110 10.21 -8.30 24.76
N ASN A 111 10.60 -9.29 25.56
CA ASN A 111 9.75 -10.37 26.04
C ASN A 111 8.51 -9.78 26.76
N SER A 112 7.37 -9.66 26.07
CA SER A 112 6.07 -9.48 26.71
C SER A 112 5.03 -10.29 25.93
N ASN A 113 4.54 -11.34 26.58
CA ASN A 113 3.40 -12.13 26.12
C ASN A 113 2.18 -11.20 26.05
N ILE A 114 1.85 -10.74 24.85
CA ILE A 114 0.54 -10.17 24.56
C ILE A 114 -0.24 -11.28 23.86
N ASP A 115 -1.17 -11.86 24.62
CA ASP A 115 -2.03 -12.96 24.20
C ASP A 115 -3.06 -12.44 23.18
N LEU A 116 -2.77 -12.65 21.90
CA LEU A 116 -3.58 -12.22 20.74
C LEU A 116 -4.87 -13.05 20.54
N THR A 117 -5.14 -14.01 21.44
CA THR A 117 -6.33 -14.87 21.38
C THR A 117 -7.62 -14.13 21.78
N SER A 118 -7.53 -13.01 22.51
CA SER A 118 -8.71 -12.26 23.00
C SER A 118 -9.38 -11.35 21.97
N LEU A 119 -8.77 -11.06 20.82
CA LEU A 119 -9.38 -10.21 19.79
C LEU A 119 -10.13 -11.00 18.71
N ALA A 120 -9.93 -12.32 18.67
CA ALA A 120 -10.54 -13.21 17.68
C ALA A 120 -12.05 -13.45 17.94
N ASP A 121 -12.53 -13.27 19.16
CA ASP A 121 -13.91 -13.60 19.54
C ASP A 121 -14.95 -12.52 19.22
N THR A 122 -14.54 -11.36 18.70
CA THR A 122 -15.45 -10.20 18.49
C THR A 122 -15.91 -9.97 17.05
N LEU A 123 -15.52 -10.80 16.07
CA LEU A 123 -15.78 -10.53 14.64
C LEU A 123 -16.46 -11.68 13.87
N LEU A 124 -17.30 -12.46 14.55
CA LEU A 124 -18.31 -13.29 13.90
C LEU A 124 -19.67 -12.63 14.09
N ASP A 125 -20.26 -12.11 13.01
CA ASP A 125 -21.63 -12.48 12.59
C ASP A 125 -22.12 -11.60 11.43
N TRP A 126 -21.75 -11.89 10.17
CA TRP A 126 -22.36 -11.26 8.99
C TRP A 126 -22.60 -12.29 7.89
N SER A 127 -23.68 -13.06 8.02
CA SER A 127 -24.29 -13.76 6.89
C SER A 127 -25.27 -12.82 6.18
N GLU A 128 -24.99 -12.46 4.94
CA GLU A 128 -25.94 -12.50 3.80
C GLU A 128 -25.36 -11.80 2.57
N VAL A 129 -25.76 -12.33 1.40
CA VAL A 129 -25.46 -11.90 0.01
C VAL A 129 -24.21 -12.53 -0.62
N THR A 130 -24.40 -13.77 -1.09
CA THR A 130 -23.53 -14.44 -2.06
C THR A 130 -24.30 -14.78 -3.34
N THR A 131 -23.81 -14.31 -4.47
CA THR A 131 -23.90 -15.01 -5.75
C THR A 131 -22.54 -14.88 -6.44
N GLY A 132 -21.70 -15.89 -6.22
CA GLY A 132 -20.34 -15.95 -6.75
C GLY A 132 -19.55 -17.00 -5.97
N LYS A 133 -19.73 -18.27 -6.38
CA LYS A 133 -19.03 -19.49 -5.91
C LYS A 133 -18.07 -19.29 -4.74
N GLU A 134 -18.61 -19.38 -3.53
CA GLU A 134 -17.80 -19.73 -2.37
C GLU A 134 -17.29 -21.16 -2.58
N TYR A 135 -15.99 -21.32 -2.73
CA TYR A 135 -15.34 -22.59 -2.41
C TYR A 135 -15.32 -22.74 -0.88
N ASN A 136 -16.50 -22.94 -0.28
CA ASN A 136 -16.64 -23.47 1.07
C ASN A 136 -16.39 -24.98 0.99
N ILE A 137 -15.11 -25.36 0.88
CA ILE A 137 -14.66 -26.72 1.15
C ILE A 137 -14.09 -26.69 2.56
N GLY A 138 -14.71 -27.40 3.48
CA GLY A 138 -14.11 -27.73 4.78
C GLY A 138 -12.74 -28.35 4.53
N CYS A 139 -11.70 -27.55 4.69
CA CYS A 139 -10.32 -27.97 4.56
C CYS A 139 -9.65 -27.51 5.85
N ASN A 140 -9.06 -28.44 6.60
CA ASN A 140 -8.10 -28.10 7.64
C ASN A 140 -7.12 -27.09 7.05
N ILE A 141 -7.26 -25.82 7.41
CA ILE A 141 -6.40 -24.76 6.89
C ILE A 141 -5.03 -25.07 7.47
N CYS A 142 -4.17 -25.65 6.65
CA CYS A 142 -2.76 -25.81 6.96
C CYS A 142 -2.24 -24.44 7.42
N PRO A 143 -1.80 -24.28 8.68
CA PRO A 143 -1.31 -23.00 9.16
C PRO A 143 -0.15 -22.53 8.27
N PHE A 144 -0.11 -21.23 7.96
CA PHE A 144 1.01 -20.67 7.25
C PHE A 144 2.27 -20.77 8.13
N VAL A 145 3.31 -21.43 7.62
CA VAL A 145 4.58 -21.59 8.33
C VAL A 145 5.60 -20.63 7.72
N LEU A 146 6.02 -19.63 8.50
CA LEU A 146 7.06 -18.70 8.08
C LEU A 146 8.44 -19.37 8.13
N THR A 147 9.00 -19.64 6.96
CA THR A 147 10.30 -20.30 6.83
C THR A 147 11.45 -19.30 6.85
N ALA A 148 12.67 -19.77 7.12
CA ALA A 148 13.85 -18.90 7.20
C ALA A 148 14.15 -18.22 5.86
N THR A 149 13.94 -18.94 4.75
CA THR A 149 14.10 -18.41 3.39
C THR A 149 13.03 -17.40 3.01
N MET A 150 11.79 -17.55 3.49
CA MET A 150 10.68 -16.66 3.17
C MET A 150 10.63 -15.41 4.04
N ARG A 151 11.29 -15.41 5.20
CA ARG A 151 11.26 -14.30 6.18
C ARG A 151 11.57 -12.94 5.56
N LYS A 152 12.68 -12.83 4.82
CA LYS A 152 13.06 -11.56 4.18
C LYS A 152 12.02 -11.09 3.17
N SER A 153 11.48 -12.01 2.38
CA SER A 153 10.44 -11.70 1.39
C SER A 153 9.12 -11.28 2.05
N HIS A 154 8.77 -11.91 3.18
CA HIS A 154 7.62 -11.56 4.01
C HIS A 154 7.77 -10.15 4.58
N GLU A 155 8.93 -9.81 5.18
CA GLU A 155 9.21 -8.48 5.73
C GLU A 155 9.09 -7.39 4.65
N VAL A 156 9.70 -7.59 3.48
CA VAL A 156 9.63 -6.63 2.37
C VAL A 156 8.19 -6.47 1.86
N ALA A 157 7.44 -7.58 1.72
CA ALA A 157 6.04 -7.54 1.31
C ALA A 157 5.18 -6.80 2.36
N LEU A 158 5.38 -7.07 3.65
CA LEU A 158 4.67 -6.42 4.75
C LEU A 158 4.95 -4.92 4.79
N MET A 159 6.20 -4.50 4.58
CA MET A 159 6.57 -3.09 4.47
C MET A 159 5.87 -2.42 3.29
N ALA A 160 5.89 -3.03 2.10
CA ALA A 160 5.24 -2.49 0.91
C ALA A 160 3.72 -2.36 1.10
N VAL A 161 3.08 -3.35 1.72
CA VAL A 161 1.64 -3.32 2.06
C VAL A 161 1.34 -2.18 3.04
N SER A 162 2.21 -1.95 4.02
CA SER A 162 2.03 -0.85 4.98
C SER A 162 2.09 0.52 4.29
N GLN A 163 2.90 0.64 3.24
CA GLN A 163 3.09 1.87 2.46
C GLN A 163 2.11 2.02 1.28
N ARG A 164 1.12 1.13 1.16
CA ARG A 164 0.14 1.10 0.06
C ARG A 164 0.77 0.89 -1.33
N TRP A 165 1.97 0.34 -1.40
CA TRP A 165 2.64 0.14 -2.66
C TRP A 165 2.15 -1.13 -3.37
N PRO A 166 1.98 -1.11 -4.71
CA PRO A 166 1.68 -2.31 -5.49
C PRO A 166 2.81 -3.33 -5.37
N VAL A 167 2.48 -4.59 -5.08
CA VAL A 167 3.47 -5.66 -4.85
C VAL A 167 3.41 -6.71 -5.95
N LEU A 168 4.56 -6.99 -6.57
CA LEU A 168 4.71 -8.06 -7.54
C LEU A 168 5.53 -9.20 -6.93
N LEU A 169 4.90 -10.34 -6.68
CA LEU A 169 5.55 -11.54 -6.17
C LEU A 169 5.96 -12.43 -7.34
N TYR A 170 7.26 -12.72 -7.45
CA TYR A 170 7.76 -13.57 -8.51
C TYR A 170 8.66 -14.68 -7.99
N GLY A 171 8.65 -15.82 -8.68
CA GLY A 171 9.43 -16.99 -8.29
C GLY A 171 8.88 -18.29 -8.88
N PRO A 172 9.50 -19.43 -8.56
CA PRO A 172 9.15 -20.72 -9.15
C PRO A 172 7.74 -21.19 -8.74
N VAL A 173 7.26 -22.21 -9.44
CA VAL A 173 6.01 -22.88 -9.12
C VAL A 173 6.13 -23.45 -7.70
N GLY A 174 5.09 -23.28 -6.87
CA GLY A 174 5.09 -23.86 -5.51
C GLY A 174 5.91 -23.10 -4.47
N ALA A 175 6.51 -21.95 -4.80
CA ALA A 175 7.27 -21.13 -3.84
C ALA A 175 6.39 -20.46 -2.74
N GLY A 176 5.08 -20.69 -2.71
CA GLY A 176 4.19 -20.14 -1.67
C GLY A 176 3.72 -18.70 -1.90
N LYS A 177 3.81 -18.16 -3.11
CA LYS A 177 3.41 -16.77 -3.45
C LYS A 177 1.98 -16.44 -2.98
N THR A 178 1.00 -17.26 -3.39
CA THR A 178 -0.41 -17.11 -3.02
C THR A 178 -0.63 -17.29 -1.51
N ALA A 179 0.11 -18.20 -0.88
CA ALA A 179 0.02 -18.46 0.55
C ALA A 179 0.51 -17.25 1.38
N LEU A 180 1.60 -16.60 0.95
CA LEU A 180 2.12 -15.39 1.58
C LEU A 180 1.12 -14.23 1.52
N ILE A 181 0.46 -14.00 0.38
CA ILE A 181 -0.55 -12.93 0.28
C ILE A 181 -1.74 -13.22 1.20
N ASN A 182 -2.21 -14.47 1.22
CA ASN A 182 -3.32 -14.87 2.08
C ASN A 182 -2.99 -14.68 3.56
N GLU A 183 -1.79 -15.03 4.00
CA GLU A 183 -1.36 -14.80 5.39
C GLU A 183 -1.33 -13.30 5.73
N LEU A 184 -0.74 -12.47 4.86
CA LEU A 184 -0.68 -11.03 5.07
C LEU A 184 -2.07 -10.38 5.13
N ALA A 185 -3.03 -10.90 4.35
CA ALA A 185 -4.41 -10.42 4.34
C ALA A 185 -5.18 -10.86 5.59
N GLN A 186 -5.01 -12.12 6.01
CA GLN A 186 -5.62 -12.66 7.23
C GLN A 186 -5.16 -11.89 8.46
N ASN A 187 -3.87 -11.58 8.57
CA ASN A 187 -3.32 -10.79 9.67
C ASN A 187 -3.91 -9.37 9.74
N ARG A 188 -4.44 -8.84 8.64
CA ARG A 188 -5.09 -7.52 8.57
C ARG A 188 -6.62 -7.59 8.49
N GLY A 189 -7.20 -8.79 8.60
CA GLY A 189 -8.65 -8.99 8.50
C GLY A 189 -9.25 -8.57 7.15
N ASN A 190 -8.48 -8.56 6.07
CA ASN A 190 -8.96 -8.15 4.74
C ASN A 190 -9.26 -9.37 3.85
N ARG A 191 -10.20 -9.19 2.92
CA ARG A 191 -10.58 -10.18 1.93
C ARG A 191 -9.70 -10.07 0.69
N VAL A 192 -9.31 -11.20 0.15
CA VAL A 192 -8.49 -11.28 -1.07
C VAL A 192 -9.32 -11.81 -2.23
N LEU A 193 -9.27 -11.11 -3.36
CA LEU A 193 -9.86 -11.52 -4.63
C LEU A 193 -8.75 -11.94 -5.60
N PHE A 194 -8.73 -13.22 -5.96
CA PHE A 194 -7.80 -13.74 -6.96
C PHE A 194 -8.44 -13.70 -8.35
N ILE A 195 -7.71 -13.13 -9.30
CA ILE A 195 -8.09 -13.07 -10.72
C ILE A 195 -6.95 -13.67 -11.51
N HIS A 196 -7.23 -14.77 -12.21
CA HIS A 196 -6.25 -15.38 -13.11
C HIS A 196 -6.20 -14.59 -14.42
N MET A 197 -5.00 -14.21 -14.84
CA MET A 197 -4.80 -13.49 -16.10
C MET A 197 -4.51 -14.46 -17.25
N ASP A 198 -5.17 -14.24 -18.37
CA ASP A 198 -4.96 -14.97 -19.62
C ASP A 198 -4.94 -14.03 -20.84
N GLU A 199 -4.45 -14.52 -21.97
CA GLU A 199 -4.33 -13.75 -23.22
C GLU A 199 -5.68 -13.38 -23.86
N GLN A 200 -6.77 -14.03 -23.46
CA GLN A 200 -8.12 -13.80 -24.02
C GLN A 200 -8.97 -12.89 -23.14
N MET A 201 -8.44 -12.45 -22.00
CA MET A 201 -9.20 -11.64 -21.06
C MET A 201 -9.57 -10.28 -21.64
N ASP A 202 -10.81 -9.89 -21.40
CA ASP A 202 -11.33 -8.56 -21.72
C ASP A 202 -11.27 -7.66 -20.47
N GLY A 203 -10.68 -6.48 -20.63
CA GLY A 203 -10.64 -5.43 -19.60
C GLY A 203 -12.03 -4.99 -19.10
N ARG A 204 -13.08 -5.15 -19.92
CA ARG A 204 -14.48 -4.92 -19.50
C ARG A 204 -14.91 -5.82 -18.35
N THR A 205 -14.35 -7.03 -18.24
CA THR A 205 -14.66 -7.94 -17.12
C THR A 205 -14.09 -7.43 -15.80
N LEU A 206 -12.95 -6.72 -15.85
CA LEU A 206 -12.32 -6.12 -14.67
C LEU A 206 -13.06 -4.85 -14.25
N VAL A 207 -13.32 -3.95 -15.21
CA VAL A 207 -13.88 -2.61 -14.94
C VAL A 207 -15.40 -2.68 -14.76
N GLY A 208 -16.09 -3.43 -15.61
CA GLY A 208 -17.55 -3.54 -15.64
C GLY A 208 -18.12 -3.29 -17.04
N SER A 209 -19.41 -3.58 -17.19
CA SER A 209 -20.14 -3.35 -18.43
C SER A 209 -21.63 -3.09 -18.16
N TYR A 210 -22.33 -2.54 -19.15
CA TYR A 210 -23.79 -2.46 -19.11
C TYR A 210 -24.41 -3.81 -19.42
N VAL A 211 -25.27 -4.26 -18.51
CA VAL A 211 -26.02 -5.51 -18.65
C VAL A 211 -27.50 -5.19 -18.89
N CYS A 212 -28.14 -6.01 -19.73
CA CYS A 212 -29.58 -5.93 -19.94
C CYS A 212 -30.30 -6.31 -18.64
N THR A 213 -31.30 -5.51 -18.28
CA THR A 213 -32.20 -5.87 -17.18
C THR A 213 -33.39 -6.68 -17.70
N GLU A 214 -34.26 -7.14 -16.79
CA GLU A 214 -35.49 -7.85 -17.14
C GLU A 214 -36.47 -6.98 -17.94
N LYS A 215 -36.32 -5.65 -17.91
CA LYS A 215 -37.13 -4.70 -18.66
C LYS A 215 -36.49 -4.43 -20.03
N PRO A 216 -37.20 -4.72 -21.14
CA PRO A 216 -36.72 -4.42 -22.48
C PRO A 216 -36.37 -2.93 -22.64
N GLY A 217 -35.16 -2.63 -23.11
CA GLY A 217 -34.67 -1.27 -23.34
C GLY A 217 -33.99 -0.61 -22.13
N GLU A 218 -33.96 -1.26 -20.97
CA GLU A 218 -33.25 -0.76 -19.79
C GLU A 218 -31.91 -1.49 -19.59
N PHE A 219 -30.82 -0.72 -19.62
CA PHE A 219 -29.46 -1.18 -19.37
C PHE A 219 -28.99 -0.65 -18.02
N LYS A 220 -28.46 -1.53 -17.18
CA LYS A 220 -27.90 -1.17 -15.88
C LYS A 220 -26.40 -1.41 -15.89
N TRP A 221 -25.65 -0.46 -15.32
CA TRP A 221 -24.22 -0.64 -15.10
C TRP A 221 -23.98 -1.74 -14.06
N ALA A 222 -23.14 -2.72 -14.41
CA ALA A 222 -22.67 -3.76 -13.50
C ALA A 222 -21.15 -3.61 -13.30
N PRO A 223 -20.68 -3.34 -12.06
CA PRO A 223 -19.25 -3.17 -11.80
C PRO A 223 -18.52 -4.51 -11.93
N GLY A 224 -17.35 -4.49 -12.57
CA GLY A 224 -16.49 -5.65 -12.72
C GLY A 224 -15.72 -5.98 -11.45
N SER A 225 -14.97 -7.08 -11.48
CA SER A 225 -14.25 -7.62 -10.32
C SER A 225 -13.26 -6.61 -9.69
N LEU A 226 -12.52 -5.87 -10.54
CA LEU A 226 -11.58 -4.84 -10.08
C LEU A 226 -12.31 -3.66 -9.46
N THR A 227 -13.34 -3.12 -10.15
CA THR A 227 -14.14 -2.00 -9.63
C THR A 227 -14.77 -2.34 -8.29
N GLN A 228 -15.31 -3.55 -8.12
CA GLN A 228 -15.87 -3.97 -6.83
C GLN A 228 -14.82 -4.03 -5.72
N ALA A 229 -13.61 -4.52 -6.01
CA ALA A 229 -12.53 -4.56 -5.03
C ALA A 229 -12.06 -3.16 -4.61
N ILE A 230 -11.98 -2.23 -5.58
CA ILE A 230 -11.62 -0.81 -5.34
C ILE A 230 -12.63 -0.16 -4.40
N VAL A 231 -13.93 -0.26 -4.70
CA VAL A 231 -15.00 0.35 -3.88
C VAL A 231 -15.04 -0.24 -2.49
N LYS A 232 -14.87 -1.57 -2.36
CA LYS A 232 -14.98 -2.27 -1.07
C LYS A 232 -13.69 -2.27 -0.26
N GLY A 233 -12.57 -1.78 -0.80
CA GLY A 233 -11.27 -1.82 -0.13
C GLY A 233 -10.69 -3.22 0.04
N PHE A 234 -11.04 -4.15 -0.86
CA PHE A 234 -10.52 -5.52 -0.83
C PHE A 234 -9.13 -5.58 -1.44
N TRP A 235 -8.39 -6.61 -1.06
CA TRP A 235 -7.12 -6.91 -1.71
C TRP A 235 -7.39 -7.65 -3.01
N ILE A 236 -6.68 -7.28 -4.06
CA ILE A 236 -6.80 -7.94 -5.36
C ILE A 236 -5.46 -8.51 -5.77
N VAL A 237 -5.48 -9.73 -6.30
CA VAL A 237 -4.31 -10.45 -6.78
C VAL A 237 -4.53 -10.82 -8.23
N PHE A 238 -3.69 -10.31 -9.10
CA PHE A 238 -3.64 -10.73 -10.50
C PHE A 238 -2.61 -11.84 -10.67
N GLU A 239 -3.07 -13.06 -10.88
CA GLU A 239 -2.21 -14.22 -11.06
C GLU A 239 -1.69 -14.33 -12.49
N ASP A 240 -0.39 -14.58 -12.62
CA ASP A 240 0.32 -14.66 -13.90
C ASP A 240 0.07 -13.42 -14.79
N ILE A 241 0.25 -12.23 -14.21
CA ILE A 241 0.00 -10.93 -14.87
C ILE A 241 0.74 -10.76 -16.20
N ASP A 242 1.85 -11.48 -16.39
CA ASP A 242 2.64 -11.48 -17.63
C ASP A 242 1.94 -12.15 -18.82
N LYS A 243 0.84 -12.87 -18.58
CA LYS A 243 -0.03 -13.44 -19.61
C LYS A 243 -1.15 -12.50 -20.06
N ALA A 244 -1.40 -11.42 -19.32
CA ALA A 244 -2.46 -10.48 -19.67
C ALA A 244 -2.10 -9.66 -20.92
N PRO A 245 -3.06 -9.36 -21.82
CA PRO A 245 -2.87 -8.40 -22.90
C PRO A 245 -2.43 -7.04 -22.39
N THR A 246 -1.66 -6.31 -23.22
CA THR A 246 -1.17 -4.95 -22.88
C THR A 246 -2.29 -3.99 -22.55
N ASP A 247 -3.45 -4.13 -23.20
CA ASP A 247 -4.62 -3.28 -22.99
C ASP A 247 -5.20 -3.49 -21.58
N VAL A 248 -5.21 -4.74 -21.10
CA VAL A 248 -5.62 -5.09 -19.73
C VAL A 248 -4.62 -4.56 -18.70
N GLN A 249 -3.32 -4.70 -18.97
CA GLN A 249 -2.28 -4.16 -18.09
C GLN A 249 -2.37 -2.63 -17.99
N SER A 250 -2.72 -1.94 -19.08
CA SER A 250 -2.84 -0.49 -19.13
C SER A 250 -3.99 0.05 -18.27
N ILE A 251 -5.05 -0.73 -18.09
CA ILE A 251 -6.16 -0.39 -17.17
C ILE A 251 -5.65 -0.26 -15.73
N LEU A 252 -4.62 -1.01 -15.35
CA LEU A 252 -4.08 -1.00 -13.98
C LEU A 252 -3.17 0.20 -13.71
N LEU A 253 -2.70 0.92 -14.74
CA LEU A 253 -1.71 1.99 -14.61
C LEU A 253 -2.06 3.06 -13.56
N PRO A 254 -3.30 3.61 -13.52
CA PRO A 254 -3.63 4.63 -12.51
C PRO A 254 -3.48 4.10 -11.08
N LEU A 255 -3.79 2.83 -10.84
CA LEU A 255 -3.65 2.18 -9.54
C LEU A 255 -2.19 1.93 -9.19
N LEU A 256 -1.35 1.65 -10.19
CA LEU A 256 0.10 1.49 -10.01
C LEU A 256 0.80 2.81 -9.67
N GLU A 257 0.30 3.92 -10.21
CA GLU A 257 0.78 5.27 -9.93
C GLU A 257 0.31 5.80 -8.55
N GLY A 258 -0.58 5.07 -7.87
CA GLY A 258 -1.14 5.49 -6.57
C GLY A 258 -2.27 6.50 -6.69
N SER A 259 -3.00 6.51 -7.81
CA SER A 259 -4.17 7.36 -7.99
C SER A 259 -5.23 7.02 -6.94
N SER A 260 -5.80 8.05 -6.31
CA SER A 260 -6.90 7.90 -5.36
C SER A 260 -8.26 7.67 -6.02
N SER A 261 -8.33 7.81 -7.33
CA SER A 261 -9.55 7.70 -8.12
C SER A 261 -9.29 6.85 -9.36
N PHE A 262 -10.23 5.99 -9.70
CA PHE A 262 -10.15 5.06 -10.81
C PHE A 262 -11.24 5.36 -11.84
N SER A 263 -10.82 5.65 -13.07
CA SER A 263 -11.70 6.02 -14.17
C SER A 263 -12.33 4.78 -14.81
N ILE A 264 -13.66 4.68 -14.80
CA ILE A 264 -14.41 3.51 -15.30
C ILE A 264 -14.84 3.69 -16.77
N GLY A 265 -14.31 4.70 -17.46
CA GLY A 265 -14.63 5.02 -18.86
C GLY A 265 -15.95 5.78 -19.05
N HIS A 266 -16.85 5.76 -18.07
CA HIS A 266 -17.96 6.70 -17.92
C HIS A 266 -17.54 7.77 -16.90
N ALA A 267 -18.02 9.01 -17.05
CA ALA A 267 -17.46 10.22 -16.42
C ALA A 267 -17.33 10.23 -14.89
N GLU A 268 -17.89 9.25 -14.18
CA GLU A 268 -17.71 9.08 -12.74
C GLU A 268 -16.49 8.22 -12.45
N ALA A 269 -15.42 8.87 -11.97
CA ALA A 269 -14.30 8.17 -11.36
C ALA A 269 -14.73 7.66 -9.97
N VAL A 270 -14.35 6.43 -9.66
CA VAL A 270 -14.61 5.84 -8.35
C VAL A 270 -13.43 6.08 -7.42
N GLU A 271 -13.68 6.46 -6.18
CA GLU A 271 -12.62 6.58 -5.19
C GLU A 271 -12.08 5.21 -4.77
N VAL A 272 -10.75 5.15 -4.64
CA VAL A 272 -10.03 3.96 -4.18
C VAL A 272 -10.08 3.94 -2.66
N ALA A 273 -10.73 2.92 -2.10
CA ALA A 273 -10.85 2.78 -0.65
C ALA A 273 -9.48 2.53 0.01
N ASP A 274 -9.27 3.08 1.21
CA ASP A 274 -7.99 3.03 1.93
C ASP A 274 -7.45 1.60 2.18
N GLY A 275 -8.37 0.65 2.35
CA GLY A 275 -8.06 -0.77 2.57
C GLY A 275 -7.57 -1.51 1.33
N PHE A 276 -7.77 -0.94 0.13
CA PHE A 276 -7.42 -1.56 -1.13
C PHE A 276 -5.90 -1.78 -1.24
N ARG A 277 -5.52 -2.98 -1.69
CA ARG A 277 -4.14 -3.33 -2.02
C ARG A 277 -4.08 -4.13 -3.31
N LEU A 278 -3.11 -3.78 -4.13
CA LEU A 278 -2.88 -4.38 -5.43
C LEU A 278 -1.67 -5.29 -5.39
N PHE A 279 -1.89 -6.56 -5.70
CA PHE A 279 -0.86 -7.56 -5.85
C PHE A 279 -0.90 -8.15 -7.25
N ALA A 280 0.26 -8.62 -7.70
CA ALA A 280 0.38 -9.46 -8.87
C ALA A 280 1.35 -10.60 -8.58
N THR A 281 1.16 -11.74 -9.25
CA THR A 281 2.10 -12.86 -9.19
C THR A 281 2.62 -13.20 -10.58
N VAL A 282 3.88 -13.63 -10.63
CA VAL A 282 4.49 -14.18 -11.85
C VAL A 282 5.26 -15.44 -11.51
N THR A 283 5.03 -16.48 -12.29
CA THR A 283 5.70 -17.77 -12.09
C THR A 283 6.87 -17.93 -13.05
N THR A 284 8.07 -18.09 -12.51
CA THR A 284 9.32 -18.15 -13.27
C THR A 284 10.39 -18.96 -12.58
N SER A 285 11.14 -19.75 -13.34
CA SER A 285 12.31 -20.50 -12.86
C SER A 285 13.62 -19.71 -13.00
N LYS A 286 13.62 -18.53 -13.61
CA LYS A 286 14.83 -17.73 -13.83
C LYS A 286 15.10 -16.81 -12.64
N HIS A 287 16.27 -16.96 -12.03
CA HIS A 287 16.75 -16.07 -10.97
C HIS A 287 16.96 -14.61 -11.45
N ASP A 288 17.36 -14.42 -12.72
CA ASP A 288 17.53 -13.09 -13.34
C ASP A 288 16.22 -12.56 -13.93
N PHE A 289 15.24 -12.36 -13.05
CA PHE A 289 13.91 -11.90 -13.45
C PHE A 289 13.81 -10.37 -13.59
N SER A 290 14.84 -9.61 -13.20
CA SER A 290 14.85 -8.14 -13.29
C SER A 290 14.82 -7.64 -14.74
N HIS A 291 15.68 -8.17 -15.61
CA HIS A 291 15.81 -7.75 -17.01
C HIS A 291 14.76 -8.39 -17.94
N ALA A 292 14.31 -9.61 -17.64
CA ALA A 292 13.32 -10.32 -18.46
C ALA A 292 11.91 -9.71 -18.37
N LEU A 293 11.62 -8.99 -17.28
CA LEU A 293 10.31 -8.40 -17.01
C LEU A 293 10.04 -7.14 -17.84
N GLU A 294 11.09 -6.40 -18.19
CA GLU A 294 10.98 -5.14 -18.96
C GLU A 294 10.35 -5.35 -20.35
N GLY A 295 10.48 -6.54 -20.92
CA GLY A 295 9.86 -6.90 -22.20
C GLY A 295 8.48 -7.57 -22.10
N ARG A 296 8.01 -7.95 -20.91
CA ARG A 296 6.77 -8.74 -20.72
C ARG A 296 5.70 -8.06 -19.87
N LEU A 297 6.12 -7.24 -18.89
CA LEU A 297 5.21 -6.42 -18.12
C LEU A 297 5.41 -4.96 -18.46
N THR A 298 4.34 -4.36 -18.97
CA THR A 298 4.27 -2.91 -19.10
C THR A 298 4.36 -2.30 -17.69
N TYR A 299 5.11 -1.22 -17.54
CA TYR A 299 5.26 -0.49 -16.27
C TYR A 299 5.89 -1.28 -15.12
N SER A 300 6.83 -2.18 -15.43
CA SER A 300 7.50 -3.01 -14.41
C SER A 300 8.18 -2.21 -13.28
N GLY A 301 8.54 -0.94 -13.52
CA GLY A 301 9.17 -0.04 -12.55
C GLY A 301 8.24 0.47 -11.45
N LEU A 302 6.92 0.42 -11.64
CA LEU A 302 5.93 0.85 -10.63
C LEU A 302 5.67 -0.22 -9.57
N TRP A 303 6.03 -1.48 -9.86
CA TRP A 303 5.84 -2.59 -8.94
C TRP A 303 6.98 -2.71 -7.93
N ARG A 304 6.63 -2.97 -6.67
CA ARG A 304 7.58 -3.47 -5.67
C ARG A 304 7.77 -4.96 -5.87
N LYS A 305 8.89 -5.32 -6.49
CA LYS A 305 9.23 -6.70 -6.87
C LYS A 305 9.77 -7.44 -5.64
N VAL A 306 9.11 -8.54 -5.28
CA VAL A 306 9.50 -9.41 -4.16
C VAL A 306 9.70 -10.82 -4.70
N MET A 307 10.94 -11.30 -4.62
CA MET A 307 11.28 -12.65 -5.04
C MET A 307 10.94 -13.65 -3.94
N LEU A 308 10.29 -14.75 -4.29
CA LEU A 308 10.20 -15.94 -3.44
C LEU A 308 11.09 -17.03 -4.05
N GLY A 309 12.06 -17.50 -3.27
CA GLY A 309 12.91 -18.62 -3.63
C GLY A 309 12.23 -19.97 -3.45
N GLU A 310 12.84 -21.03 -3.96
CA GLU A 310 12.43 -22.40 -3.63
C GLU A 310 12.68 -22.66 -2.14
N PRO A 311 11.75 -23.29 -1.43
CA PRO A 311 11.97 -23.64 -0.03
C PRO A 311 13.08 -24.68 0.08
N ASN A 312 14.01 -24.46 1.02
CA ASN A 312 15.08 -25.41 1.27
C ASN A 312 14.52 -26.68 1.93
N ARG A 313 15.36 -27.73 2.01
CA ARG A 313 14.97 -28.99 2.66
C ARG A 313 14.48 -28.79 4.09
N GLU A 314 15.17 -27.95 4.85
CA GLU A 314 14.80 -27.62 6.23
C GLU A 314 13.45 -26.89 6.29
N ASP A 315 13.24 -25.94 5.36
CA ASP A 315 11.96 -25.23 5.24
C ASP A 315 10.81 -26.19 4.92
N MET A 316 11.01 -27.13 4.00
CA MET A 316 10.02 -28.15 3.66
C MET A 316 9.67 -29.04 4.86
N VAL A 317 10.67 -29.43 5.66
CA VAL A 317 10.43 -30.20 6.91
C VAL A 317 9.60 -29.35 7.88
N ASN A 318 9.98 -28.09 8.07
CA ASN A 318 9.26 -27.16 8.96
C ASN A 318 7.81 -26.94 8.52
N ILE A 319 7.57 -26.80 7.21
CA ILE A 319 6.22 -26.69 6.64
C ILE A 319 5.42 -27.96 6.92
N VAL A 320 5.97 -29.15 6.65
CA VAL A 320 5.25 -30.41 6.88
C VAL A 320 4.92 -30.57 8.36
N ASN A 321 5.86 -30.26 9.25
CA ASN A 321 5.67 -30.38 10.68
C ASN A 321 4.63 -29.39 11.23
N GLY A 322 4.61 -28.15 10.70
CA GLY A 322 3.59 -27.16 11.09
C GLY A 322 2.20 -27.51 10.56
N CYS A 323 2.10 -28.01 9.34
CA CYS A 323 0.82 -28.39 8.74
C CYS A 323 0.27 -29.71 9.28
N TYR A 324 1.16 -30.67 9.57
CA TYR A 324 0.83 -32.03 9.98
C TYR A 324 1.77 -32.51 11.08
N PRO A 325 1.54 -32.12 12.34
CA PRO A 325 2.41 -32.49 13.47
C PRO A 325 2.57 -34.02 13.64
N SER A 326 1.57 -34.79 13.22
CA SER A 326 1.61 -36.27 13.25
C SER A 326 2.66 -36.89 12.32
N LEU A 327 3.18 -36.15 11.35
CA LEU A 327 4.14 -36.62 10.34
C LEU A 327 5.59 -36.29 10.68
N ASP A 328 5.90 -35.71 11.85
CA ASP A 328 7.25 -35.30 12.23
C ASP A 328 8.30 -36.42 12.11
N THR A 329 7.92 -37.65 12.45
CA THR A 329 8.81 -38.82 12.37
C THR A 329 9.12 -39.28 10.93
N ILE A 330 8.33 -38.86 9.94
CA ILE A 330 8.43 -39.30 8.54
C ILE A 330 8.69 -38.13 7.59
N SER A 331 8.54 -36.88 8.03
CA SER A 331 8.70 -35.65 7.22
C SER A 331 10.06 -35.63 6.51
N SER A 332 11.12 -35.97 7.24
CA SER A 332 12.48 -36.08 6.70
C SER A 332 12.68 -37.21 5.68
N LYS A 333 11.79 -38.21 5.61
CA LYS A 333 11.84 -39.31 4.63
C LYS A 333 10.93 -39.05 3.42
N LEU A 334 9.84 -38.30 3.60
CA LEU A 334 8.90 -37.90 2.54
C LEU A 334 9.54 -36.91 1.57
N ILE A 335 10.33 -35.99 2.11
CA ILE A 335 11.16 -35.07 1.33
C ILE A 335 12.38 -35.89 0.89
N GLY A 336 12.26 -36.52 -0.28
CA GLY A 336 13.24 -37.44 -0.86
C GLY A 336 14.69 -36.94 -0.85
N ARG A 337 15.62 -37.84 -1.16
CA ARG A 337 17.06 -37.52 -1.23
C ARG A 337 17.40 -36.58 -2.37
#